data_AF-A0A2D8V0R8-F1
#
_entry.id   AF-A0A2D8V0R8-F1
#
_cell.length_a   1.000
_cell.length_b   1.000
_cell.length_c   1.000
_cell.angle_alpha   90.00
_cell.angle_beta   90.00
_cell.angle_gamma   90.00
#
_symmetry.space_group_name_H-M   'P 1'
#
loop_
_entity.id
_entity.type
_entity.pdbx_description
1 polymer ?
#
loop_
_entity_poly.entity_id
_entity_poly.type
_entity_poly.pdbx_seq_one_letter_code
_entity_poly.pdbx_strand_id
1 'polypeptide(L)'
;MSDPSTDDQLELQRKAKGKRPHYFSNPDVDKLLSMIMALTGELAVARDRIDTIERVAATKGLFSSDDIENFDLDADVLQARADRHRLLLREVNRIIVGELEDLEGAGERDYTAVVEHVERDDK
;
A
#
# COMPACT_ATOMS: atom_id res chain seq x y z
N MET A 1 17.88 -13.27 -54.45
CA MET A 1 16.71 -12.91 -53.62
C MET A 1 17.24 -12.36 -52.32
N SER A 2 17.15 -11.04 -52.16
CA SER A 2 17.67 -10.30 -51.01
C SER A 2 16.61 -10.27 -49.92
N ASP A 3 16.98 -10.63 -48.68
CA ASP A 3 16.14 -10.46 -47.50
C ASP A 3 16.83 -9.45 -46.57
N PRO A 4 16.35 -8.20 -46.48
CA PRO A 4 16.86 -7.25 -45.51
C PRO A 4 16.07 -7.42 -44.21
N SER A 5 16.62 -8.20 -43.29
CA SER A 5 16.25 -8.15 -41.88
C SER A 5 16.81 -6.85 -41.28
N THR A 6 16.10 -5.75 -41.52
CA THR A 6 16.31 -4.51 -40.77
C THR A 6 15.63 -4.70 -39.42
N ASP A 7 16.39 -5.24 -38.46
CA ASP A 7 16.13 -5.06 -37.04
C ASP A 7 16.39 -3.58 -36.74
N ASP A 8 15.42 -2.75 -37.10
CA ASP A 8 15.42 -1.30 -36.85
C ASP A 8 15.23 -1.14 -35.35
N GLN A 9 16.35 -1.21 -34.63
CA GLN A 9 16.42 -0.93 -33.21
C GLN A 9 15.80 0.45 -33.00
N LEU A 10 14.56 0.45 -32.51
CA LEU A 10 13.83 1.64 -32.10
C LEU A 10 14.58 2.30 -30.94
N GLU A 11 15.60 3.09 -31.28
CA GLU A 11 16.31 3.98 -30.38
C GLU A 11 15.33 5.06 -29.94
N LEU A 12 14.69 4.82 -28.79
CA LEU A 12 13.81 5.79 -28.14
C LEU A 12 14.60 7.08 -27.87
N GLN A 13 14.22 8.16 -28.55
CA GLN A 13 14.86 9.45 -28.36
C GLN A 13 14.84 9.84 -26.88
N ARG A 14 16.03 9.96 -26.28
CA ARG A 14 16.19 10.42 -24.89
C ARG A 14 15.82 11.89 -24.81
N LYS A 15 14.55 12.16 -24.55
CA LYS A 15 14.08 13.49 -24.14
C LYS A 15 14.81 13.87 -22.85
N ALA A 16 15.38 15.07 -22.81
CA ALA A 16 15.95 15.62 -21.59
C ALA A 16 14.91 15.50 -20.48
N LYS A 17 15.21 14.74 -19.42
CA LYS A 17 14.35 14.64 -18.24
C LYS A 17 14.37 15.99 -17.55
N GLY A 18 13.43 16.87 -17.94
CA GLY A 18 13.11 18.06 -17.15
C GLY A 18 12.79 17.66 -15.71
N LYS A 19 12.86 18.62 -14.78
CA LYS A 19 12.45 18.41 -13.39
C LYS A 19 11.07 17.74 -13.39
N ARG A 20 10.89 16.64 -12.64
CA ARG A 20 9.61 15.90 -12.61
C ARG A 20 8.49 16.90 -12.34
N PRO A 21 7.44 16.98 -13.19
CA PRO A 21 6.32 17.86 -12.94
C PRO A 21 5.71 17.51 -11.58
N HIS A 22 5.51 18.52 -10.74
CA HIS A 22 4.75 18.40 -9.50
C HIS A 22 3.32 18.85 -9.78
N TYR A 23 2.34 18.05 -9.36
CA TYR A 23 0.93 18.35 -9.57
C TYR A 23 0.36 19.15 -8.39
N PHE A 24 0.77 18.79 -7.17
CA PHE A 24 0.35 19.48 -5.95
C PHE A 24 1.43 20.41 -5.40
N SER A 25 1.01 21.34 -4.53
CA SER A 25 1.90 22.28 -3.84
C SER A 25 2.86 21.57 -2.87
N ASN A 26 2.41 20.47 -2.25
CA ASN A 26 3.25 19.62 -1.41
C ASN A 26 3.75 18.42 -2.24
N PRO A 27 5.07 18.29 -2.49
CA PRO A 27 5.63 17.19 -3.26
C PRO A 27 5.43 15.81 -2.62
N ASP A 28 5.14 15.73 -1.31
CA ASP A 28 4.84 14.46 -0.65
C ASP A 28 3.44 13.93 -1.01
N VAL A 29 2.51 14.81 -1.39
CA VAL A 29 1.19 14.42 -1.90
C VAL A 29 1.32 13.75 -3.27
N ASP A 30 2.18 14.28 -4.15
CA ASP A 30 2.46 13.65 -5.44
C ASP A 30 3.07 12.25 -5.28
N LYS A 31 3.96 12.07 -4.28
CA LYS A 31 4.56 10.76 -3.96
C LYS A 31 3.51 9.80 -3.46
N LEU A 32 2.65 10.22 -2.51
CA LEU A 32 1.56 9.40 -1.98
C LEU A 32 0.59 8.98 -3.10
N LEU A 33 0.18 9.92 -3.95
CA LEU A 33 -0.68 9.62 -5.09
C LEU A 33 -0.02 8.60 -6.04
N SER A 34 1.28 8.77 -6.33
CA SER A 34 2.03 7.83 -7.16
C SER A 34 2.06 6.41 -6.56
N MET A 35 2.22 6.30 -5.24
CA MET A 35 2.15 5.01 -4.53
C MET A 35 0.76 4.39 -4.61
N ILE A 36 -0.30 5.18 -4.41
CA ILE A 36 -1.69 4.72 -4.52
C ILE A 36 -2.01 4.24 -5.93
N MET A 37 -1.56 4.96 -6.96
CA MET A 37 -1.75 4.56 -8.36
C MET A 37 -1.04 3.23 -8.66
N ALA A 38 0.20 3.06 -8.19
CA ALA A 38 0.93 1.81 -8.34
C ALA A 38 0.20 0.65 -7.64
N LEU A 39 -0.22 0.82 -6.38
CA LEU A 39 -0.98 -0.19 -5.64
C LEU A 39 -2.32 -0.53 -6.31
N THR A 40 -3.01 0.47 -6.88
CA THR A 40 -4.26 0.26 -7.61
C THR A 40 -4.03 -0.58 -8.87
N GLY A 41 -2.93 -0.33 -9.59
CA GLY A 41 -2.52 -1.14 -10.75
C GLY A 41 -2.24 -2.58 -10.37
N GLU A 42 -1.46 -2.81 -9.31
CA GLU A 42 -1.18 -4.15 -8.80
C GLU A 42 -2.45 -4.87 -8.33
N LEU A 43 -3.38 -4.16 -7.68
CA LEU A 43 -4.67 -4.73 -7.28
C LEU A 43 -5.53 -5.14 -8.49
N ALA A 44 -5.52 -4.35 -9.57
CA ALA A 44 -6.22 -4.68 -10.80
C ALA A 44 -5.66 -5.97 -11.42
N VAL A 45 -4.33 -6.06 -11.54
CA VAL A 45 -3.65 -7.28 -12.06
C VAL A 45 -3.95 -8.49 -11.19
N ALA A 46 -3.96 -8.34 -9.86
CA ALA A 46 -4.31 -9.43 -8.95
C ALA A 46 -5.76 -9.90 -9.12
N ARG A 47 -6.70 -8.97 -9.32
CA ARG A 47 -8.12 -9.29 -9.59
C ARG A 47 -8.29 -10.01 -10.93
N ASP A 48 -7.63 -9.54 -11.99
CA ASP A 48 -7.65 -10.20 -13.30
C ASP A 48 -7.08 -11.61 -13.22
N ARG A 49 -6.03 -11.80 -12.40
CA ARG A 49 -5.45 -13.12 -12.16
C ARG A 49 -6.41 -14.05 -11.41
N ILE A 50 -7.16 -13.55 -10.43
CA ILE A 50 -8.19 -14.32 -9.71
C ILE A 50 -9.31 -14.73 -10.67
N ASP A 51 -9.86 -13.79 -11.46
CA ASP A 51 -10.86 -14.09 -12.48
C ASP A 51 -10.37 -15.17 -13.46
N THR A 52 -9.11 -15.08 -13.88
CA THR A 52 -8.51 -16.08 -14.77
C THR A 52 -8.43 -17.45 -14.11
N ILE A 53 -8.07 -17.52 -12.82
CA ILE A 53 -8.01 -18.77 -12.05
C ILE A 53 -9.41 -19.41 -11.98
N GLU A 54 -10.44 -18.64 -11.69
CA GLU A 54 -11.83 -19.11 -11.62
C GLU A 54 -12.31 -19.65 -12.97
N ARG A 55 -12.06 -18.94 -14.07
CA ARG A 55 -12.42 -19.39 -15.43
C ARG A 55 -11.68 -20.66 -15.83
N VAL A 56 -10.38 -20.76 -15.51
CA VAL A 56 -9.58 -21.95 -15.78
C VAL A 56 -10.07 -23.14 -14.94
N ALA A 57 -10.41 -22.92 -13.67
CA ALA A 57 -10.97 -23.94 -12.79
C ALA A 57 -12.31 -24.47 -13.33
N ALA A 58 -13.21 -23.57 -13.74
CA ALA A 58 -14.50 -23.93 -14.33
C ALA A 58 -14.33 -24.71 -15.64
N THR A 59 -13.43 -24.27 -16.53
CA THR A 59 -13.13 -24.96 -17.80
C THR A 59 -12.60 -26.39 -17.56
N LYS A 60 -11.89 -26.60 -16.45
CA LYS A 60 -11.36 -27.90 -16.03
C LYS A 60 -12.35 -28.73 -15.18
N GLY A 61 -13.55 -28.20 -14.92
CA GLY A 61 -14.58 -28.89 -14.12
C GLY A 61 -14.23 -29.03 -12.63
N LEU A 62 -13.44 -28.11 -12.07
CA LEU A 62 -13.06 -28.13 -10.65
C LEU A 62 -14.08 -27.42 -9.75
N PHE A 63 -14.23 -26.12 -9.93
CA PHE A 63 -15.18 -25.26 -9.23
C PHE A 63 -15.51 -24.05 -10.11
N SER A 64 -16.64 -23.41 -9.82
CA SER A 64 -17.16 -22.20 -10.46
C SER A 64 -16.97 -20.97 -9.57
N SER A 65 -17.18 -19.78 -10.13
CA SER A 65 -17.23 -18.54 -9.34
C SER A 65 -18.36 -18.56 -8.30
N ASP A 66 -19.51 -19.17 -8.65
CA ASP A 66 -20.63 -19.31 -7.71
C ASP A 66 -20.27 -20.18 -6.49
N ASP A 67 -19.42 -21.19 -6.68
CA ASP A 67 -18.94 -22.02 -5.57
C ASP A 67 -18.09 -21.20 -4.59
N ILE A 68 -17.36 -20.18 -5.06
CA ILE A 68 -16.58 -19.27 -4.21
C ILE A 68 -17.49 -18.29 -3.47
N GLU A 69 -18.44 -17.67 -4.17
CA GLU A 69 -19.35 -16.66 -3.58
C GLU A 69 -20.26 -17.26 -2.49
N ASN A 70 -20.59 -18.55 -2.62
CA ASN A 70 -21.41 -19.28 -1.65
C ASN A 70 -20.58 -20.13 -0.67
N PHE A 71 -19.25 -20.04 -0.71
CA PHE A 71 -18.39 -20.83 0.17
C PHE A 71 -18.46 -20.31 1.61
N ASP A 72 -19.02 -21.12 2.51
CA ASP A 72 -19.05 -20.79 3.92
C ASP A 72 -17.69 -21.08 4.58
N LEU A 73 -17.16 -20.09 5.28
CA LEU A 73 -15.89 -20.18 5.98
C LEU A 73 -16.16 -20.49 7.44
N ASP A 74 -15.47 -21.50 7.97
CA ASP A 74 -15.54 -21.77 9.40
C ASP A 74 -14.95 -20.61 10.24
N ALA A 75 -15.32 -20.60 11.52
CA ALA A 75 -14.92 -19.56 12.45
C ALA A 75 -13.39 -19.44 12.60
N ASP A 76 -12.67 -20.56 12.53
CA ASP A 76 -11.22 -20.59 12.71
C ASP A 76 -10.50 -19.92 11.53
N VAL A 77 -10.97 -20.17 10.30
CA VAL A 77 -10.45 -19.54 9.08
C VAL A 77 -10.77 -18.05 9.05
N LEU A 78 -11.97 -17.65 9.48
CA LEU A 78 -12.33 -16.24 9.61
C LEU A 78 -11.43 -15.52 10.63
N GLN A 79 -11.17 -16.13 11.77
CA GLN A 79 -10.27 -15.59 12.78
C GLN A 79 -8.83 -15.44 12.25
N ALA A 80 -8.31 -16.47 11.56
CA ALA A 80 -7.00 -16.41 10.94
C ALA A 80 -6.89 -15.33 9.84
N ARG A 81 -7.98 -15.01 9.13
CA ARG A 81 -8.04 -13.86 8.21
C ARG A 81 -7.99 -12.54 8.98
N ALA A 82 -8.79 -12.41 10.03
CA ALA A 82 -8.84 -11.20 10.84
C ALA A 82 -7.47 -10.89 11.48
N ASP A 83 -6.76 -11.91 11.97
CA ASP A 83 -5.44 -11.74 12.57
C ASP A 83 -4.38 -11.31 11.54
N ARG A 84 -4.39 -11.88 10.34
CA ARG A 84 -3.54 -11.43 9.23
C ARG A 84 -3.82 -9.99 8.83
N HIS A 85 -5.10 -9.59 8.76
CA HIS A 85 -5.48 -8.21 8.46
C HIS A 85 -5.03 -7.24 9.57
N ARG A 86 -5.16 -7.64 10.83
CA ARG A 86 -4.71 -6.83 11.97
C ARG A 86 -3.20 -6.61 11.93
N LEU A 87 -2.43 -7.66 11.62
CA LEU A 87 -0.99 -7.55 11.45
C LEU A 87 -0.62 -6.62 10.30
N LEU A 88 -1.24 -6.80 9.12
CA LEU A 88 -1.00 -5.93 7.97
C LEU A 88 -1.27 -4.46 8.30
N LEU A 89 -2.42 -4.16 8.90
CA LEU A 89 -2.78 -2.79 9.28
C LEU A 89 -1.83 -2.21 10.31
N ARG A 90 -1.38 -3.01 11.29
CA ARG A 90 -0.38 -2.58 12.27
C ARG A 90 0.93 -2.18 11.58
N GLU A 91 1.42 -2.99 10.65
CA GLU A 91 2.68 -2.70 9.95
C GLU A 91 2.56 -1.46 9.06
N VAL A 92 1.45 -1.32 8.33
CA VAL A 92 1.20 -0.14 7.48
C VAL A 92 1.06 1.14 8.32
N ASN A 93 0.37 1.07 9.46
CA ASN A 93 0.11 2.23 10.31
C ASN A 93 1.25 2.55 11.28
N ARG A 94 2.33 1.78 11.30
CA ARG A 94 3.43 1.97 12.28
C ARG A 94 4.02 3.38 12.26
N ILE A 95 4.04 4.04 11.11
CA ILE A 95 4.52 5.42 10.98
C ILE A 95 3.60 6.40 11.73
N ILE A 96 2.28 6.25 11.57
CA ILE A 96 1.27 7.09 12.23
C ILE A 96 1.27 6.87 13.75
N VAL A 97 1.39 5.61 14.18
CA VAL A 97 1.46 5.26 15.60
C VAL A 97 2.72 5.85 16.26
N GLY A 98 3.87 5.78 15.59
CA GLY A 98 5.10 6.40 16.09
C GLY A 98 4.98 7.92 16.22
N GLU A 99 4.37 8.59 15.22
CA GLU A 99 4.12 10.03 15.31
C GLU A 99 3.18 10.39 16.47
N LEU A 100 2.16 9.57 16.74
CA LEU A 100 1.26 9.78 17.88
C LEU A 100 1.97 9.57 19.22
N GLU A 101 2.78 8.51 19.36
CA GLU A 101 3.58 8.24 20.56
C GLU A 101 4.58 9.37 20.83
N ASP A 102 5.21 9.92 19.79
CA ASP A 102 6.12 11.06 19.90
C ASP A 102 5.41 12.33 20.36
N LEU A 103 4.17 12.57 19.87
CA LEU A 103 3.33 13.69 20.30
C LEU A 103 2.87 13.55 21.75
N GLU A 104 2.45 12.35 22.18
CA GLU A 104 2.08 12.06 23.58
C GLU A 104 3.28 12.24 24.51
N GLY A 105 4.44 11.70 24.15
CA GLY A 105 5.68 11.85 24.91
C GLY A 105 6.22 13.29 24.92
N ALA A 106 5.92 14.11 23.91
CA ALA A 106 6.21 15.54 23.95
C ALA A 106 5.33 16.27 24.97
N GLY A 107 4.03 15.94 25.04
CA GLY A 107 3.12 16.50 26.03
C GLY A 107 3.46 16.12 27.47
N GLU A 108 3.92 14.89 27.71
CA GLU A 108 4.30 14.42 29.05
C GLU A 108 5.61 15.09 29.54
N ARG A 109 6.57 15.34 28.63
CA ARG A 109 7.78 16.12 28.94
C ARG A 109 7.47 17.58 29.27
N ASP A 110 6.53 18.19 28.54
CA ASP A 110 6.09 19.57 28.79
C ASP A 110 5.37 19.69 30.15
N TYR A 111 4.48 18.75 30.47
CA TYR A 111 3.81 18.69 31.79
C TYR A 111 4.82 18.53 32.93
N THR A 112 5.80 17.63 32.78
CA THR A 112 6.83 17.39 33.79
C THR A 112 7.70 18.65 34.02
N ALA A 113 8.05 19.37 32.95
CA ALA A 113 8.81 20.61 33.05
C ALA A 113 8.04 21.72 33.77
N VAL A 114 6.73 21.82 33.56
CA VAL A 114 5.85 22.76 34.28
C VAL A 114 5.79 22.42 35.77
N VAL A 115 5.63 21.14 36.12
CA VAL A 115 5.61 20.68 37.53
C VAL A 115 6.94 20.99 38.23
N GLU A 116 8.07 20.69 37.58
CA GLU A 116 9.40 20.95 38.15
C GLU A 116 9.66 22.45 38.34
N HIS A 117 9.10 23.31 37.48
CA HIS A 117 9.18 24.75 37.64
C HIS A 117 8.40 25.25 38.86
N VAL A 118 7.20 24.71 39.10
CA VAL A 118 6.36 25.08 40.26
C VAL A 118 6.99 24.60 41.57
N GLU A 119 7.57 23.40 41.60
CA GLU A 119 8.23 22.85 42.79
C GLU A 119 9.51 23.62 43.20
N ARG A 120 10.12 24.36 42.27
CA ARG A 120 11.30 25.20 42.55
C ARG A 120 10.95 26.59 43.06
N ASP A 121 9.79 27.12 42.72
CA ASP A 121 9.33 28.44 43.17
C ASP A 121 8.76 28.42 44.61
N ASP A 122 8.42 27.23 45.14
CA ASP A 122 7.93 27.04 46.52
C ASP A 122 9.05 26.79 47.58
N LYS A 123 10.33 26.99 47.23
CA LYS A 123 11.49 26.82 48.14
C LYS A 123 12.24 28.12 48.47
#